data_AF-A0A448WEB3-F1
#
_entry.id   AF-A0A448WEB3-F1
#
_cell.length_a   1.000
_cell.length_b   1.000
_cell.length_c   1.000
_cell.angle_alpha   90.00
_cell.angle_beta   90.00
_cell.angle_gamma   90.00
#
_symmetry.space_group_name_H-M   'P 1'
#
loop_
_entity.id
_entity.type
_entity.pdbx_description
1 polymer ?
#
loop_
_entity_poly.entity_id
_entity_poly.type
_entity_poly.pdbx_seq_one_letter_code
_entity_poly.pdbx_strand_id
1 'polypeptide(L)'
;MFFALLLLLLRACATLPTNITCDRRASRVARRIIDENIFPLFEYLGVPVDSKCPLNPTKDIFRRQELMKARISERDWECLYCKKRFSTEYYLDKHMDARHSTELYMVVF
;
A
#
# COMPACT_ATOMS: atom_id res chain seq x y z
N MET A 1 21.68 7.54 37.34
CA MET A 1 22.29 7.41 36.00
C MET A 1 21.43 6.62 35.02
N PHE A 2 20.76 5.52 35.41
CA PHE A 2 19.85 4.76 34.54
C PHE A 2 18.60 5.52 34.06
N PHE A 3 18.02 6.39 34.92
CA PHE A 3 16.83 7.18 34.58
C PHE A 3 17.08 8.18 33.45
N ALA A 4 18.28 8.76 33.37
CA ALA A 4 18.67 9.68 32.31
C ALA A 4 18.80 8.95 30.96
N LEU A 5 19.33 7.72 30.97
CA LEU A 5 19.44 6.88 29.78
C LEU A 5 18.05 6.46 29.25
N LEU A 6 17.13 6.09 30.15
CA LEU A 6 15.74 5.75 29.81
C LEU A 6 14.98 6.95 29.21
N LEU A 7 15.15 8.14 29.79
CA LEU A 7 14.54 9.37 29.25
C LEU A 7 15.14 9.79 27.90
N LEU A 8 16.44 9.55 27.67
CA LEU A 8 17.08 9.77 26.38
C LEU A 8 16.59 8.78 25.30
N LEU A 9 16.39 7.51 25.66
CA LEU A 9 15.82 6.49 24.76
C LEU A 9 14.35 6.78 24.41
N LEU A 10 13.55 7.25 25.37
CA LEU A 10 12.16 7.66 25.12
C LEU A 10 12.06 8.89 24.20
N ARG A 11 12.98 9.86 24.34
CA ARG A 11 13.06 11.02 23.44
C ARG A 11 13.49 10.64 22.01
N ALA A 12 14.42 9.71 21.86
CA ALA A 12 14.85 9.20 20.56
C ALA A 12 13.75 8.42 19.83
N CYS A 13 12.87 7.73 20.57
CA CYS A 13 11.71 7.03 20.00
C CYS A 13 10.64 8.03 19.49
N ALA A 14 10.46 9.16 20.18
CA ALA A 14 9.50 10.21 19.81
C ALA A 14 9.93 11.05 18.59
N THR A 15 11.16 10.93 18.11
CA THR A 15 11.66 11.62 16.92
C THR A 15 11.69 10.75 15.67
N LEU A 16 11.15 9.51 15.72
CA LEU A 16 10.91 8.75 14.50
C LEU A 16 9.92 9.55 13.63
N PRO A 17 10.25 9.85 12.36
CA PRO A 17 9.39 10.65 11.51
C PRO A 17 8.03 9.95 11.38
N THR A 18 7.00 10.57 11.93
CA THR A 18 5.60 10.12 11.88
C THR A 18 4.97 10.36 10.50
N ASN A 19 5.68 11.01 9.59
CA ASN A 19 5.30 11.17 8.19
C ASN A 19 5.92 10.05 7.35
N ILE A 20 5.41 8.83 7.53
CA ILE A 20 5.71 7.73 6.62
C ILE A 20 4.94 7.99 5.32
N THR A 21 5.59 8.63 4.36
CA THR A 21 5.08 8.72 2.99
C THR A 21 5.41 7.42 2.27
N CYS A 22 4.40 6.61 1.96
CA CYS A 22 4.61 5.41 1.15
C CYS A 22 4.81 5.77 -0.32
N ASP A 23 5.90 5.32 -0.92
CA ASP A 23 6.09 5.41 -2.37
C ASP A 23 5.23 4.36 -3.08
N ARG A 24 4.32 4.80 -3.96
CA ARG A 24 3.36 3.93 -4.66
C ARG A 24 4.05 2.82 -5.46
N ARG A 25 5.15 3.15 -6.15
CA ARG A 25 5.85 2.19 -7.00
C ARG A 25 6.54 1.12 -6.16
N ALA A 26 7.20 1.53 -5.09
CA ALA A 26 7.79 0.62 -4.10
C ALA A 26 6.70 -0.26 -3.46
N SER A 27 5.55 0.30 -3.08
CA SER A 27 4.42 -0.48 -2.56
C SER A 27 3.91 -1.53 -3.56
N ARG A 28 3.87 -1.21 -4.87
CA ARG A 28 3.51 -2.19 -5.91
C ARG A 28 4.50 -3.35 -5.99
N VAL A 29 5.81 -3.05 -5.91
CA VAL A 29 6.86 -4.09 -5.88
C VAL A 29 6.74 -4.96 -4.63
N ALA A 30 6.58 -4.33 -3.45
CA ALA A 30 6.41 -5.03 -2.19
C ALA A 30 5.16 -5.94 -2.21
N ARG A 31 4.01 -5.42 -2.65
CA ARG A 31 2.78 -6.19 -2.82
C ARG A 31 3.00 -7.40 -3.70
N ARG A 32 3.63 -7.23 -4.87
CA ARG A 32 3.92 -8.34 -5.78
C ARG A 32 4.73 -9.44 -5.09
N ILE A 33 5.80 -9.07 -4.38
CA ILE A 33 6.63 -10.03 -3.66
C ILE A 33 5.82 -10.76 -2.58
N ILE A 34 5.02 -10.04 -1.80
CA ILE A 34 4.20 -10.61 -0.74
C ILE A 34 3.14 -11.57 -1.32
N ASP A 35 2.39 -11.12 -2.33
CA ASP A 35 1.32 -11.90 -2.97
C ASP A 35 1.87 -13.14 -3.68
N GLU A 36 3.07 -13.08 -4.28
CA GLU A 36 3.66 -14.20 -5.03
C GLU A 36 4.49 -15.16 -4.16
N ASN A 37 5.11 -14.71 -3.06
CA ASN A 37 6.09 -15.50 -2.32
C ASN A 37 5.68 -15.80 -0.88
N ILE A 38 4.86 -14.94 -0.26
CA ILE A 38 4.54 -15.04 1.17
C ILE A 38 3.16 -15.65 1.35
N PHE A 39 2.12 -15.07 0.76
CA PHE A 39 0.74 -15.55 0.96
C PHE A 39 0.43 -16.95 0.44
N PRO A 40 1.08 -17.48 -0.61
CA PRO A 40 0.89 -18.88 -1.00
C PRO A 40 1.28 -19.86 0.14
N LEU A 41 2.19 -19.48 1.03
CA LEU A 41 2.55 -20.29 2.20
C LEU A 41 1.44 -20.31 3.24
N PHE A 42 0.74 -19.18 3.45
CA PHE A 42 -0.41 -19.11 4.35
C PHE A 42 -1.55 -19.99 3.84
N GLU A 43 -1.81 -19.93 2.53
CA GLU A 43 -2.81 -20.77 1.87
C GLU A 43 -2.45 -22.25 1.96
N TYR A 44 -1.20 -22.61 1.68
CA TYR A 44 -0.71 -23.99 1.80
C TYR A 44 -0.86 -24.56 3.22
N LEU A 45 -0.57 -23.75 4.23
CA LEU A 45 -0.72 -24.14 5.64
C LEU A 45 -2.18 -24.09 6.13
N GLY A 46 -3.11 -23.56 5.33
CA GLY A 46 -4.50 -23.36 5.74
C GLY A 46 -4.65 -22.34 6.88
N VAL A 47 -3.70 -21.42 7.03
CA VAL A 47 -3.70 -20.42 8.11
C VAL A 47 -4.13 -19.07 7.56
N PRO A 48 -5.16 -18.42 8.14
CA PRO A 48 -5.57 -17.09 7.70
C PRO A 48 -4.52 -16.04 8.08
N VAL A 49 -4.44 -14.97 7.29
CA VAL A 49 -3.60 -13.81 7.62
C VAL A 49 -4.27 -13.00 8.72
N ASP A 50 -3.66 -12.97 9.91
CA ASP A 50 -4.17 -12.23 11.06
C ASP A 50 -4.33 -10.72 10.76
N SER A 51 -5.34 -10.07 11.34
CA SER A 51 -5.63 -8.64 11.13
C SER A 51 -4.55 -7.70 11.69
N LYS A 52 -3.75 -8.19 12.65
CA LYS A 52 -2.59 -7.50 13.24
C LYS A 52 -1.32 -7.74 12.44
N CYS A 53 -1.31 -8.66 11.47
CA CYS A 53 -0.13 -8.92 10.65
C CYS A 53 0.24 -7.65 9.86
N PRO A 54 1.51 -7.18 9.92
CA PRO A 54 1.94 -6.00 9.17
C PRO A 54 1.80 -6.16 7.65
N LEU A 55 1.89 -7.39 7.16
CA LEU A 55 1.76 -7.71 5.74
C LEU A 55 0.31 -7.86 5.31
N ASN A 56 -0.66 -7.83 6.23
CA ASN A 56 -2.06 -8.07 5.89
C ASN A 56 -2.50 -7.16 4.72
N PRO A 57 -3.18 -7.69 3.69
CA PRO A 57 -3.53 -6.90 2.51
C PRO A 57 -4.38 -5.65 2.79
N THR A 58 -5.07 -5.61 3.93
CA THR A 58 -5.82 -4.43 4.39
C THR A 58 -4.92 -3.27 4.80
N LYS A 59 -3.64 -3.53 5.12
CA LYS A 59 -2.63 -2.52 5.47
C LYS A 59 -1.98 -1.88 4.25
N ASP A 60 -2.25 -2.39 3.06
CA ASP A 60 -1.75 -1.81 1.83
C ASP A 60 -2.60 -0.60 1.39
N ILE A 61 -2.02 0.58 1.64
CA ILE A 61 -2.62 1.89 1.42
C ILE A 61 -3.12 2.07 -0.03
N PHE A 62 -2.39 1.55 -1.01
CA PHE A 62 -2.70 1.76 -2.42
C PHE A 62 -3.51 0.63 -3.05
N ARG A 63 -3.72 -0.49 -2.35
CA ARG A 63 -4.29 -1.72 -2.95
C ARG A 63 -5.61 -1.46 -3.65
N ARG A 64 -6.50 -0.68 -3.04
CA ARG A 64 -7.80 -0.34 -3.63
C ARG A 64 -7.66 0.43 -4.94
N GLN A 65 -6.86 1.48 -4.99
CA GLN A 65 -6.68 2.24 -6.24
C GLN A 65 -6.00 1.41 -7.33
N GLU A 66 -5.09 0.51 -6.95
CA GLU A 66 -4.41 -0.39 -7.89
C GLU A 66 -5.37 -1.42 -8.50
N LEU A 67 -6.33 -1.93 -7.72
CA LEU A 67 -7.44 -2.76 -8.22
C LEU A 67 -8.38 -2.00 -9.17
N MET A 68 -8.39 -0.67 -9.11
CA MET A 68 -9.24 0.19 -9.93
C MET A 68 -8.53 0.73 -11.17
N LYS A 69 -7.44 0.09 -11.59
CA LYS A 69 -6.79 0.32 -12.88
C LYS A 69 -7.06 -0.83 -13.82
N ALA A 70 -7.38 -0.52 -15.07
CA ALA A 70 -7.38 -1.50 -16.13
C ALA A 70 -6.34 -1.13 -17.18
N ARG A 71 -5.41 -2.05 -17.49
CA ARG A 71 -4.52 -1.92 -18.64
C ARG A 71 -5.21 -2.55 -19.84
N ILE A 72 -5.73 -1.71 -20.74
CA ILE A 72 -6.42 -2.15 -21.95
C ILE A 72 -5.42 -2.49 -23.05
N SER A 73 -4.36 -1.71 -23.18
CA SER A 73 -3.22 -1.99 -24.06
C SER A 73 -1.93 -1.40 -23.49
N GLU A 74 -0.81 -1.47 -24.23
CA GLU A 74 0.47 -0.92 -23.76
C GLU A 74 0.41 0.58 -23.44
N ARG A 75 -0.33 1.34 -24.25
CA ARG A 75 -0.47 2.79 -24.12
C ARG A 75 -1.88 3.22 -23.74
N ASP A 76 -2.63 2.33 -23.08
CA ASP A 76 -4.03 2.57 -22.80
C ASP A 76 -4.41 2.00 -21.44
N TRP A 77 -4.58 2.93 -20.50
CA TRP A 77 -4.89 2.67 -19.11
C TRP A 77 -6.19 3.36 -18.73
N GLU A 78 -7.11 2.65 -18.11
CA GLU A 78 -8.41 3.18 -17.68
C GLU A 78 -8.51 3.25 -16.16
N CYS A 79 -8.98 4.39 -15.65
CA CYS A 79 -9.44 4.53 -14.28
C CYS A 79 -10.84 3.93 -14.15
N LEU A 80 -10.99 2.84 -13.40
CA LEU A 80 -12.28 2.16 -13.27
C LEU A 80 -13.28 2.92 -12.38
N TYR A 81 -12.83 3.93 -11.61
CA TYR A 81 -13.74 4.82 -10.86
C TYR A 81 -14.55 5.74 -11.78
N CYS A 82 -13.88 6.40 -12.73
CA CYS A 82 -14.49 7.47 -13.52
C CYS A 82 -14.37 7.28 -15.05
N LYS A 83 -13.86 6.14 -15.50
CA LYS A 83 -13.72 5.74 -16.91
C LYS A 83 -12.80 6.63 -17.76
N LYS A 84 -12.00 7.49 -17.13
CA LYS A 84 -10.96 8.27 -17.83
C LYS A 84 -9.82 7.37 -18.29
N ARG A 85 -9.28 7.65 -19.47
CA ARG A 85 -8.19 6.91 -20.09
C ARG A 85 -6.89 7.73 -20.11
N PHE A 86 -5.77 7.04 -20.01
CA PHE A 86 -4.43 7.60 -19.89
C PHE A 86 -3.46 6.81 -20.76
N SER A 87 -2.46 7.50 -21.32
CA SER A 87 -1.47 6.88 -22.19
C SER A 87 -0.45 6.01 -21.45
N THR A 88 -0.28 6.22 -20.15
CA THR A 88 0.66 5.48 -19.30
C THR A 88 0.10 5.28 -17.90
N GLU A 89 0.60 4.25 -17.21
CA GLU A 89 0.27 4.01 -15.80
C GLU A 89 0.66 5.22 -14.93
N TYR A 90 1.77 5.91 -15.25
CA TYR A 90 2.23 7.08 -14.51
C TYR A 90 1.19 8.21 -14.48
N TYR A 91 0.56 8.52 -15.61
CA TYR A 91 -0.48 9.56 -15.65
C TYR A 91 -1.77 9.11 -14.94
N LEU A 92 -2.08 7.81 -14.99
CA LEU A 92 -3.17 7.25 -14.21
C LEU A 92 -2.89 7.34 -12.70
N ASP A 93 -1.66 7.08 -12.25
CA ASP A 93 -1.25 7.21 -10.84
C ASP A 93 -1.41 8.65 -10.35
N LYS A 94 -0.89 9.62 -11.12
CA LYS A 94 -1.07 11.04 -10.81
C LYS A 94 -2.55 11.45 -10.77
N HIS A 95 -3.37 10.86 -11.64
CA HIS A 95 -4.81 11.07 -11.62
C HIS A 95 -5.45 10.52 -10.34
N MET A 96 -5.07 9.32 -9.90
CA MET A 96 -5.55 8.72 -8.64
C MET A 96 -5.19 9.60 -7.44
N ASP A 97 -3.96 10.10 -7.39
CA ASP A 97 -3.51 11.00 -6.31
C ASP A 97 -4.29 12.31 -6.27
N ALA A 98 -4.67 12.85 -7.44
CA ALA A 98 -5.34 14.15 -7.54
C ALA A 98 -6.87 14.08 -7.42
N ARG A 99 -7.49 12.95 -7.81
CA ARG A 99 -8.95 12.83 -7.95
C ARG A 99 -9.58 11.75 -7.09
N HIS A 100 -8.79 10.80 -6.60
CA HIS A 100 -9.26 9.66 -5.83
C HIS A 100 -8.42 9.49 -4.54
N SER A 101 -7.95 10.59 -3.95
CA SER A 101 -7.10 10.59 -2.75
C SER A 101 -7.80 10.08 -1.50
N THR A 102 -9.12 10.00 -1.50
CA THR A 102 -9.93 9.48 -0.38
C THR A 102 -10.17 7.98 -0.46
N GLU A 103 -9.84 7.36 -1.59
CA GLU A 103 -10.09 5.95 -1.92
C GLU A 103 -8.84 5.10 -1.70
N LEU A 104 -8.00 5.51 -0.76
CA LEU A 104 -6.89 4.74 -0.20
C LEU A 104 -7.49 3.63 0.68
N TYR A 105 -6.84 2.48 0.79
CA TYR A 105 -7.24 1.29 1.58
C TYR A 105 -8.39 0.42 1.03
N MET A 106 -8.30 -0.88 1.31
CA MET A 106 -9.42 -1.80 1.17
C MET A 106 -10.37 -1.63 2.37
N VAL A 107 -11.62 -1.21 2.13
CA VAL A 107 -12.69 -1.28 3.15
C VAL A 107 -13.36 -2.64 2.96
N VAL A 108 -13.18 -3.50 3.96
CA VAL A 108 -13.92 -4.76 4.10
C VAL A 108 -15.23 -4.39 4.80
N PHE A 109 -16.36 -4.65 4.14
CA PHE A 109 -17.71 -4.57 4.75
C PHE A 109 -18.09 -5.93 5.32
#